data_AF-A0A0Q7W2K5-F1
#
_entry.id   AF-A0A0Q7W2K5-F1
#
_cell.length_a   1.000
_cell.length_b   1.000
_cell.length_c   1.000
_cell.angle_alpha   90.00
_cell.angle_beta   90.00
_cell.angle_gamma   90.00
#
_symmetry.space_group_name_H-M   'P 1'
#
loop_
_entity.id
_entity.type
_entity.pdbx_description
1 polymer ?
#
loop_
_entity_poly.entity_id
_entity_poly.type
_entity_poly.pdbx_seq_one_letter_code
_entity_poly.pdbx_strand_id
1 'polypeptide(L)'
;MLDPTANDPRLSTALALGREIYALYEAGADYDAPLRQLGVLVGRPIHGFAVRDGFGSVGPDIFARRQLVAWDQPPSDVTEEEMLEMVDGVCGVTSADELQRDYWLACLQVCTGDRKIRDLIFFPGDYFGDGDDARLMSSSEILETALRAGGRPR
;
A
#
# COMPACT_ATOMS: atom_id res chain seq x y z
N MET A 1 -14.57 -3.54 -1.79
CA MET A 1 -13.53 -2.84 -1.01
C MET A 1 -12.28 -2.73 -1.87
N LEU A 2 -11.66 -1.55 -1.92
CA LEU A 2 -10.58 -1.21 -2.85
C LEU A 2 -9.33 -2.11 -2.66
N ASP A 3 -9.26 -3.20 -3.41
CA ASP A 3 -8.01 -3.94 -3.64
C ASP A 3 -7.43 -3.43 -4.97
N PRO A 4 -6.22 -2.88 -4.98
CA PRO A 4 -5.63 -2.27 -6.18
C PRO A 4 -5.36 -3.28 -7.32
N THR A 5 -5.45 -4.58 -7.04
CA THR A 5 -5.07 -5.64 -7.97
C THR A 5 -6.17 -6.66 -8.25
N ALA A 6 -7.28 -6.64 -7.50
CA ALA A 6 -8.31 -7.68 -7.58
C ALA A 6 -8.89 -7.91 -8.98
N ASN A 7 -8.99 -6.85 -9.78
CA ASN A 7 -9.53 -6.91 -11.15
C ASN A 7 -8.44 -6.77 -12.23
N ASP A 8 -7.15 -6.82 -11.88
CA ASP A 8 -6.08 -6.69 -12.88
C ASP A 8 -5.98 -8.00 -13.70
N PRO A 9 -6.18 -7.96 -15.03
CA PRO A 9 -6.12 -9.17 -15.86
C PRO A 9 -4.73 -9.82 -15.87
N ARG A 10 -3.69 -9.09 -15.46
CA ARG A 10 -2.30 -9.57 -15.38
C ARG A 10 -1.98 -10.25 -14.06
N LEU A 11 -2.88 -10.21 -13.07
CA LEU A 11 -2.63 -10.67 -11.71
C LEU A 11 -2.12 -12.12 -11.67
N SER A 12 -2.79 -13.05 -12.35
CA SER A 12 -2.40 -14.47 -12.35
C SER A 12 -0.98 -14.67 -12.87
N THR A 13 -0.63 -14.00 -13.98
CA THR A 13 0.71 -14.07 -14.57
C THR A 13 1.76 -13.43 -13.66
N ALA A 14 1.44 -12.27 -13.05
CA ALA A 14 2.35 -11.60 -12.13
C ALA A 14 2.66 -12.47 -10.91
N LEU A 15 1.64 -13.14 -10.33
CA LEU A 15 1.81 -14.05 -9.20
C LEU A 15 2.71 -15.25 -9.55
N ALA A 16 2.50 -15.85 -10.73
CA ALA A 16 3.33 -16.94 -11.20
C ALA A 16 4.81 -16.52 -11.32
N LEU A 17 5.07 -15.38 -11.95
CA LEU A 17 6.41 -14.82 -12.09
C LEU A 17 7.03 -14.45 -10.74
N GLY A 18 6.26 -13.86 -9.81
CA GLY A 18 6.73 -13.52 -8.47
C GLY A 18 7.22 -14.75 -7.69
N ARG A 19 6.47 -15.85 -7.78
CA ARG A 19 6.84 -17.13 -7.15
C ARG A 19 8.08 -17.76 -7.79
N GLU A 20 8.21 -17.67 -9.12
CA GLU A 20 9.39 -18.14 -9.84
C GLU A 20 10.64 -17.34 -9.45
N ILE A 21 10.55 -16.01 -9.44
CA ILE A 21 11.65 -15.11 -9.03
C ILE A 21 12.06 -15.43 -7.59
N TYR A 22 11.10 -15.64 -6.69
CA TYR A 22 11.37 -16.00 -5.29
C TYR A 22 12.09 -17.35 -5.16
N ALA A 23 11.63 -18.38 -5.87
CA ALA A 23 12.27 -19.69 -5.83
C ALA A 23 13.73 -19.63 -6.34
N LEU A 24 13.99 -18.85 -7.39
CA LEU A 24 15.34 -18.65 -7.92
C LEU A 24 16.21 -17.83 -6.97
N TYR A 25 15.65 -16.78 -6.37
CA TYR A 25 16.31 -15.95 -5.36
C TYR A 25 16.78 -16.78 -4.15
N GLU A 26 15.89 -17.61 -3.58
CA GLU A 26 16.21 -18.48 -2.45
C GLU A 26 17.25 -19.55 -2.81
N ALA A 27 17.25 -20.01 -4.07
CA ALA A 27 18.26 -20.95 -4.58
C ALA A 27 19.62 -20.29 -4.88
N GLY A 28 19.74 -18.96 -4.77
CA GLY A 28 20.92 -18.22 -5.23
C GLY A 28 21.15 -18.30 -6.74
N ALA A 29 20.11 -18.59 -7.51
CA ALA A 29 20.14 -18.74 -8.96
C ALA A 29 19.83 -17.43 -9.69
N ASP A 30 20.13 -17.39 -10.98
CA ASP A 30 19.81 -16.24 -11.84
C ASP A 30 18.29 -16.13 -12.07
N TYR A 31 17.72 -14.98 -11.71
CA TYR A 31 16.29 -14.64 -11.89
C TYR A 31 16.06 -13.50 -12.88
N ASP A 32 17.08 -13.12 -13.67
CA ASP A 32 16.99 -11.98 -14.60
C ASP A 32 15.91 -12.18 -15.67
N ALA A 33 15.74 -13.41 -16.18
CA ALA A 33 14.75 -13.71 -17.21
C ALA A 33 13.29 -13.51 -16.72
N PRO A 34 12.83 -14.17 -15.64
CA PRO A 34 11.48 -13.94 -15.13
C PRO A 34 11.29 -12.51 -14.59
N LEU A 35 12.34 -11.86 -14.05
CA LEU A 35 12.27 -10.46 -13.64
C LEU A 35 12.01 -9.51 -14.84
N ARG A 36 12.69 -9.75 -15.98
CA ARG A 36 12.41 -9.00 -17.22
C ARG A 36 11.00 -9.25 -17.73
N GLN A 37 10.51 -10.49 -17.68
CA GLN A 37 9.14 -10.82 -18.09
C GLN A 37 8.12 -10.10 -17.21
N LEU A 38 8.34 -10.06 -15.90
CA LEU A 38 7.49 -9.30 -14.98
C LEU A 38 7.54 -7.80 -15.31
N GLY A 39 8.72 -7.26 -15.60
CA GLY A 39 8.89 -5.87 -16.04
C GLY A 39 8.12 -5.53 -17.32
N VAL A 40 8.16 -6.42 -18.32
CA VAL A 40 7.35 -6.28 -19.55
C VAL A 40 5.86 -6.32 -19.23
N LEU A 41 5.42 -7.25 -18.38
CA LEU A 41 4.02 -7.39 -17.98
C LEU A 41 3.47 -6.12 -17.31
N VAL A 42 4.28 -5.49 -16.45
CA VAL A 42 3.88 -4.26 -15.73
C VAL A 42 4.17 -2.97 -16.50
N GLY A 43 4.84 -3.06 -17.65
CA GLY A 43 5.17 -1.92 -18.50
C GLY A 43 6.31 -1.04 -17.99
N ARG A 44 7.14 -1.52 -17.05
CA ARG A 44 8.29 -0.79 -16.49
C ARG A 44 9.42 -1.75 -16.07
N PRO A 45 10.70 -1.35 -16.16
CA PRO A 45 11.79 -2.18 -15.70
C PRO A 45 11.70 -2.41 -14.18
N ILE A 46 11.97 -3.65 -13.75
CA ILE A 46 12.13 -4.00 -12.33
C ILE A 46 13.59 -4.37 -12.13
N HIS A 47 14.24 -3.69 -11.19
CA HIS A 47 15.65 -3.89 -10.90
C HIS A 47 15.85 -4.94 -9.81
N GLY A 48 16.97 -5.69 -9.86
CA GLY A 48 17.29 -6.70 -8.84
C GLY A 48 17.39 -6.17 -7.41
N PHE A 49 17.61 -4.85 -7.23
CA PHE A 49 17.51 -4.23 -5.91
C PHE A 49 16.09 -4.36 -5.32
N ALA A 50 15.04 -4.20 -6.13
CA ALA A 50 13.66 -4.35 -5.69
C ALA A 50 13.35 -5.79 -5.26
N VAL A 51 13.99 -6.79 -5.87
CA VAL A 51 13.86 -8.20 -5.47
C VAL A 51 14.44 -8.42 -4.08
N ARG A 52 15.67 -7.94 -3.85
CA ARG A 52 16.35 -8.08 -2.53
C ARG A 52 15.63 -7.34 -1.42
N ASP A 53 15.19 -6.11 -1.69
CA ASP A 53 14.44 -5.29 -0.75
C ASP A 53 13.04 -5.88 -0.47
N GLY A 54 12.36 -6.30 -1.53
CA GLY A 54 11.05 -6.94 -1.47
C GLY A 54 11.08 -8.24 -0.67
N PHE A 55 11.89 -9.22 -1.05
CA PHE A 55 11.89 -10.53 -0.37
C PHE A 55 12.51 -10.53 1.02
N GLY A 56 13.19 -9.45 1.42
CA GLY A 56 13.57 -9.23 2.81
C GLY A 56 12.39 -8.85 3.72
N SER A 57 11.26 -8.44 3.15
CA SER A 57 10.11 -7.91 3.90
C SER A 57 8.78 -8.58 3.58
N VAL A 58 8.55 -8.96 2.32
CA VAL A 58 7.27 -9.45 1.82
C VAL A 58 7.41 -10.76 1.04
N GLY A 59 6.35 -11.57 1.05
CA GLY A 59 6.29 -12.80 0.26
C GLY A 59 6.14 -12.56 -1.26
N PRO A 60 6.32 -13.60 -2.09
CA PRO A 60 6.29 -13.52 -3.56
C PRO A 60 4.99 -12.91 -4.11
N ASP A 61 3.85 -13.25 -3.51
CA ASP A 61 2.55 -12.79 -3.98
C ASP A 61 2.34 -11.29 -3.73
N ILE A 62 2.74 -10.80 -2.55
CA ILE A 62 2.70 -9.37 -2.22
C ILE A 62 3.68 -8.60 -3.08
N PHE A 63 4.90 -9.13 -3.27
CA PHE A 63 5.90 -8.55 -4.15
C PHE A 63 5.36 -8.36 -5.58
N ALA A 64 4.75 -9.41 -6.15
CA ALA A 64 4.16 -9.37 -7.49
C ALA A 64 3.00 -8.37 -7.60
N ARG A 65 2.07 -8.40 -6.63
CA ARG A 65 0.93 -7.47 -6.59
C ARG A 65 1.40 -6.02 -6.47
N ARG A 66 2.41 -5.73 -5.64
CA ARG A 66 3.04 -4.39 -5.53
C ARG A 66 3.50 -3.83 -6.88
N GLN A 67 3.90 -4.69 -7.82
CA GLN A 67 4.34 -4.24 -9.15
C GLN A 67 3.19 -3.79 -10.05
N LEU A 68 1.97 -4.28 -9.82
CA LEU A 68 0.78 -3.95 -10.61
C LEU A 68 0.10 -2.65 -10.14
N VAL A 69 0.37 -2.21 -8.90
CA VAL A 69 -0.25 -1.02 -8.33
C VAL A 69 0.29 0.26 -8.97
N ALA A 70 -0.63 1.13 -9.40
CA ALA A 70 -0.36 2.48 -9.89
C ALA A 70 -0.21 3.47 -8.72
N TRP A 71 0.94 3.40 -8.03
CA TRP A 71 1.23 4.21 -6.84
C TRP A 71 1.25 5.72 -7.08
N ASP A 72 1.44 6.16 -8.32
CA ASP A 72 1.47 7.56 -8.73
C ASP A 72 0.08 8.15 -9.00
N GLN A 73 -0.96 7.30 -9.07
CA GLN A 73 -2.34 7.71 -9.38
C GLN A 73 -3.35 6.97 -8.50
N PRO A 74 -3.26 7.09 -7.16
CA PRO A 74 -4.33 6.58 -6.31
C PRO A 74 -5.64 7.35 -6.59
N PRO A 75 -6.80 6.71 -6.41
CA PRO A 75 -8.09 7.35 -6.61
C PRO A 75 -8.23 8.57 -5.68
N SER A 76 -8.83 9.63 -6.21
CA SER A 76 -9.11 10.87 -5.49
C SER A 76 -10.60 11.12 -5.27
N ASP A 77 -11.45 10.27 -5.85
CA ASP A 77 -12.92 10.36 -5.86
C ASP A 77 -13.57 9.33 -4.91
N VAL A 78 -12.86 8.98 -3.84
CA VAL A 78 -13.31 8.06 -2.80
C VAL A 78 -14.30 8.75 -1.88
N THR A 79 -15.40 8.07 -1.54
CA THR A 79 -16.42 8.59 -0.62
C THR A 79 -15.91 8.62 0.83
N GLU A 80 -16.57 9.39 1.69
CA GLU A 80 -16.24 9.44 3.13
C GLU A 80 -16.42 8.07 3.82
N GLU A 81 -17.44 7.31 3.41
CA GLU A 81 -17.68 5.95 3.91
C GLU A 81 -16.54 4.99 3.51
N GLU A 82 -16.10 5.03 2.25
CA GLU A 82 -14.96 4.23 1.79
C GLU A 82 -13.65 4.65 2.47
N MET A 83 -13.43 5.95 2.69
CA MET A 83 -12.28 6.42 3.46
C MET A 83 -12.31 5.90 4.90
N LEU A 84 -13.49 5.84 5.53
CA LEU A 84 -13.62 5.30 6.88
C LEU A 84 -13.26 3.81 6.93
N GLU A 85 -13.73 3.02 5.96
CA GLU A 85 -13.36 1.60 5.82
C GLU A 85 -11.85 1.42 5.64
N MET A 86 -11.21 2.30 4.88
CA MET A 86 -9.75 2.30 4.71
C MET A 86 -9.05 2.55 6.04
N VAL A 87 -9.49 3.54 6.83
CA VAL A 87 -8.91 3.81 8.15
C VAL A 87 -9.09 2.60 9.07
N ASP A 88 -10.30 2.04 9.13
CA ASP A 88 -10.57 0.82 9.92
C ASP A 88 -9.61 -0.31 9.57
N GLY A 89 -9.38 -0.54 8.28
CA GLY A 89 -8.53 -1.62 7.84
C GLY A 89 -7.02 -1.36 8.00
N VAL A 90 -6.57 -0.11 7.95
CA VAL A 90 -5.21 0.27 8.34
C VAL A 90 -5.00 0.12 9.85
N CYS A 91 -5.98 0.49 10.66
CA CYS A 91 -5.97 0.31 12.12
C CYS A 91 -6.10 -1.16 12.56
N GLY A 92 -6.29 -2.09 11.62
CA GLY A 92 -6.37 -3.53 11.91
C GLY A 92 -7.73 -3.99 12.44
N VAL A 93 -8.77 -3.15 12.30
CA VAL A 93 -10.17 -3.53 12.58
C VAL A 93 -10.66 -4.56 11.57
N THR A 94 -10.13 -4.53 10.34
CA THR A 94 -10.43 -5.49 9.27
C THR A 94 -9.20 -6.27 8.80
N SER A 95 -9.42 -7.36 8.08
CA SER A 95 -8.39 -8.34 7.68
C SER A 95 -7.56 -7.92 6.45
N ALA A 96 -7.25 -6.63 6.30
CA ALA A 96 -6.47 -6.14 5.18
C ALA A 96 -5.02 -6.64 5.25
N ASP A 97 -4.48 -7.08 4.11
CA ASP A 97 -3.07 -7.42 4.00
C ASP A 97 -2.17 -6.18 3.91
N GLU A 98 -0.86 -6.37 4.01
CA GLU A 98 0.12 -5.29 4.01
C GLU A 98 0.03 -4.40 2.77
N LEU A 99 -0.13 -4.99 1.58
CA LEU A 99 -0.25 -4.22 0.35
C LEU A 99 -1.51 -3.35 0.36
N GLN A 100 -2.62 -3.93 0.80
CA GLN A 100 -3.90 -3.22 0.84
C GLN A 100 -3.83 -2.04 1.83
N ARG A 101 -3.21 -2.22 2.99
CA ARG A 101 -2.98 -1.13 3.96
C ARG A 101 -2.09 -0.03 3.39
N ASP A 102 -0.99 -0.38 2.73
CA ASP A 102 -0.10 0.61 2.10
C ASP A 102 -0.82 1.39 1.00
N TYR A 103 -1.62 0.71 0.19
CA TYR A 103 -2.41 1.35 -0.86
C TYR A 103 -3.47 2.29 -0.29
N TRP A 104 -4.19 1.86 0.74
CA TRP A 104 -5.17 2.71 1.42
C TRP A 104 -4.56 3.94 2.07
N LEU A 105 -3.37 3.83 2.66
CA LEU A 105 -2.64 5.01 3.15
C LEU A 105 -2.37 6.02 2.03
N ALA A 106 -1.98 5.54 0.84
CA ALA A 106 -1.78 6.43 -0.32
C ALA A 106 -3.09 7.09 -0.79
N CYS A 107 -4.19 6.33 -0.86
CA CYS A 107 -5.52 6.87 -1.17
C CYS A 107 -5.96 7.93 -0.16
N LEU A 108 -5.84 7.61 1.14
CA LEU A 108 -6.23 8.48 2.24
C LEU A 108 -5.44 9.78 2.22
N GLN A 109 -4.12 9.72 1.98
CA GLN A 109 -3.29 10.92 1.86
C GLN A 109 -3.76 11.82 0.71
N VAL A 110 -4.13 11.24 -0.44
CA VAL A 110 -4.61 12.02 -1.61
C VAL A 110 -6.01 12.57 -1.39
N CYS A 111 -6.94 11.77 -0.85
CA CYS A 111 -8.34 12.18 -0.67
C CYS A 111 -8.51 13.19 0.47
N THR A 112 -7.76 13.05 1.56
CA THR A 112 -7.83 13.98 2.70
C THR A 112 -6.97 15.22 2.51
N GLY A 113 -5.89 15.13 1.72
CA GLY A 113 -4.87 16.17 1.60
C GLY A 113 -3.86 16.20 2.76
N ASP A 114 -4.02 15.34 3.77
CA ASP A 114 -3.13 15.29 4.92
C ASP A 114 -1.88 14.45 4.63
N ARG A 115 -0.76 15.13 4.44
CA ARG A 115 0.56 14.51 4.19
C ARG A 115 1.11 13.72 5.37
N LYS A 116 0.55 13.89 6.57
CA LYS A 116 0.96 13.24 7.82
C LYS A 116 -0.08 12.24 8.33
N ILE A 117 -1.05 11.83 7.51
CA ILE A 117 -2.09 10.88 7.93
C ILE A 117 -1.50 9.55 8.47
N ARG A 118 -0.33 9.14 7.98
CA ARG A 118 0.39 7.99 8.53
C ARG A 118 0.77 8.20 10.00
N ASP A 119 1.30 9.38 10.33
CA ASP A 119 1.66 9.74 11.71
C ASP A 119 0.39 9.81 12.56
N LEU A 120 -0.70 10.39 12.04
CA LEU A 120 -1.98 10.44 12.75
C LEU A 120 -2.50 9.04 13.14
N ILE A 121 -2.34 8.05 12.27
CA ILE A 121 -2.84 6.69 12.50
C ILE A 121 -1.95 5.92 13.49
N PHE A 122 -0.62 5.98 13.34
CA PHE A 122 0.29 5.13 14.11
C PHE A 122 0.94 5.81 15.31
N PHE A 123 1.08 7.13 15.27
CA PHE A 123 1.79 7.97 16.25
C PHE A 123 1.01 9.28 16.48
N PRO A 124 -0.24 9.20 16.96
CA PRO A 124 -1.07 10.40 17.12
C PRO A 124 -0.42 11.44 18.04
N GLY A 125 0.35 11.01 19.05
CA GLY A 125 1.14 11.91 19.88
C GLY A 125 2.10 12.79 19.09
N ASP A 126 2.88 12.18 18.21
CA ASP A 126 3.81 12.89 17.31
C ASP A 126 3.07 13.78 16.30
N TYR A 127 1.92 13.34 15.79
CA TYR A 127 1.10 14.14 14.89
C TYR A 127 0.64 15.46 15.53
N PHE A 128 0.21 15.41 16.79
CA PHE A 128 -0.24 16.60 17.54
C PHE A 128 0.89 17.35 18.26
N GLY A 129 2.09 16.76 18.34
CA GLY A 129 3.24 17.33 19.05
C GLY A 129 3.17 17.17 20.57
N ASP A 130 2.39 16.19 21.05
CA ASP A 130 2.25 15.87 22.48
C ASP A 130 3.49 15.13 23.01
N GLY A 131 4.19 14.39 22.15
CA GLY A 131 5.42 13.65 22.49
C GLY A 131 5.21 12.38 23.31
N ASP A 132 3.96 12.04 23.64
CA ASP A 132 3.57 10.70 24.10
C ASP A 132 2.53 10.08 23.13
N ASP A 133 2.75 8.84 22.71
CA ASP A 133 1.81 8.10 21.85
C ASP A 133 0.62 7.54 22.65
N ALA A 134 0.21 8.22 23.73
CA ALA A 134 -0.87 7.76 24.60
C ALA A 134 -2.26 8.13 24.07
N ARG A 135 -2.34 9.01 23.06
CA ARG A 135 -3.60 9.44 22.46
C ARG A 135 -4.26 8.27 21.72
N LEU A 136 -5.43 7.86 22.19
CA LEU A 136 -6.28 6.90 21.49
C LEU A 136 -7.30 7.66 20.64
N MET A 137 -7.44 7.22 19.39
CA MET A 137 -8.43 7.78 18.46
C MET A 137 -9.18 6.65 17.77
N SER A 138 -10.49 6.82 17.65
CA SER A 138 -11.32 5.99 16.77
C SER A 138 -11.06 6.31 15.29
N SER A 139 -11.38 5.38 14.40
CA SER A 139 -11.24 5.58 12.96
C SER A 139 -11.98 6.81 12.43
N SER A 140 -13.16 7.12 12.99
CA SER A 140 -13.91 8.33 12.64
C SER A 140 -13.20 9.60 13.11
N GLU A 141 -12.62 9.62 14.32
CA GLU A 141 -11.86 10.77 14.81
C GLU A 141 -10.59 11.00 13.98
N ILE A 142 -9.93 9.93 13.55
CA ILE A 142 -8.78 9.98 12.65
C ILE A 142 -9.18 10.62 11.31
N LEU A 143 -10.25 10.10 10.68
CA LEU A 143 -10.70 10.59 9.38
C LEU A 143 -11.13 12.06 9.44
N GLU A 144 -11.92 12.43 10.44
CA GLU A 144 -12.34 13.82 10.65
C GLU A 144 -11.16 14.76 10.85
N THR A 145 -10.15 14.33 11.60
CA THR A 145 -8.94 15.12 11.85
C THR A 145 -8.17 15.34 10.54
N ALA A 146 -7.94 14.29 9.77
CA ALA A 146 -7.25 14.38 8.49
C ALA A 146 -7.97 15.29 7.48
N LEU A 147 -9.30 15.17 7.37
CA LEU A 147 -10.12 16.02 6.49
C LEU A 147 -10.05 17.51 6.88
N ARG A 148 -9.94 17.80 8.18
CA ARG A 148 -9.76 19.18 8.67
C ARG A 148 -8.34 19.68 8.39
N ALA A 149 -7.33 18.83 8.53
CA ALA A 149 -5.92 19.19 8.37
C ALA A 149 -5.52 19.43 6.91
N GLY A 150 -5.96 18.58 5.98
CA GLY A 150 -5.66 18.75 4.55
C GLY A 150 -6.42 19.89 3.88
N GLY A 151 -7.41 20.47 4.58
CA GLY A 151 -8.28 21.52 4.08
C GLY A 151 -9.26 20.93 3.07
N ARG A 152 -10.54 20.80 3.47
CA ARG A 152 -11.62 20.27 2.61
C ARG A 152 -11.40 20.61 1.13
N PRO A 153 -11.26 19.61 0.24
CA PRO A 153 -11.34 19.88 -1.18
C PRO A 153 -12.68 20.57 -1.44
N ARG A 154 -12.63 21.76 -2.03
CA ARG A 154 -13.82 22.49 -2.47
C ARG A 154 -14.44 21.82 -3.69
#